data_AF-A0A0A1NQ34-F1
#
_entry.id   AF-A0A0A1NQ34-F1
#
_cell.length_a   1.000
_cell.length_b   1.000
_cell.length_c   1.000
_cell.angle_alpha   90.00
_cell.angle_beta   90.00
_cell.angle_gamma   90.00
#
_symmetry.space_group_name_H-M   'P 1'
#
loop_
_entity.id
_entity.type
_entity.pdbx_description
1 polymer ?
#
loop_
_entity_poly.entity_id
_entity_poly.type
_entity_poly.pdbx_seq_one_letter_code
_entity_poly.pdbx_strand_id
1 'polypeptide(L)'
;MTTLQVYAHRLNDSTLSPNLRVTIANELRDQVEMFQTLEYPKFLSTLLPVFMDILQNGSPLFQSNAPEQKLRNIILEIIYRLPQTEPLKEYAYDLCTMLMNLIRVENEDNAVVCAKIIIDLHRAFRNVLEDQVQPFLDIVLDIFKNMEQTVKDLFDAPSTPLGSATPGINPLLVASPRPNSPAEVPESPSKPLQKSMCSFKVLTECPIIVVLLFQTYRQIASENIQKFIPLIIQVS
;
A
#
# COMPACT_ATOMS: atom_id res chain seq x y z
N MET A 1 -17.42 23.86 -12.55
CA MET A 1 -16.92 22.67 -11.85
C MET A 1 -16.46 23.09 -10.47
N THR A 2 -16.83 22.36 -9.42
CA THR A 2 -16.24 22.54 -8.08
C THR A 2 -14.78 22.09 -8.10
N THR A 3 -13.97 22.50 -7.11
CA THR A 3 -12.56 22.08 -7.01
C THR A 3 -12.40 20.55 -7.04
N LEU A 4 -13.27 19.83 -6.33
CA LEU A 4 -13.30 18.35 -6.34
C LEU A 4 -13.56 17.76 -7.73
N GLN A 5 -14.49 18.36 -8.50
CA GLN A 5 -14.78 17.92 -9.86
C GLN A 5 -13.60 18.18 -10.82
N VAL A 6 -12.85 19.27 -10.60
CA VAL A 6 -11.63 19.53 -11.38
C VAL A 6 -10.57 18.47 -11.09
N TYR A 7 -10.34 18.12 -9.82
CA TYR A 7 -9.42 17.03 -9.47
C TYR A 7 -9.86 15.70 -10.08
N ALA A 8 -11.14 15.33 -9.94
CA ALA A 8 -11.69 14.10 -10.51
C ALA A 8 -11.49 14.03 -12.02
N HIS A 9 -11.84 15.11 -12.74
CA HIS A 9 -11.67 15.18 -14.19
C HIS A 9 -10.21 15.05 -14.61
N ARG A 10 -9.30 15.82 -14.00
CA ARG A 10 -7.89 15.81 -14.39
C ARG A 10 -7.18 14.51 -14.02
N LEU A 11 -7.52 13.88 -12.89
CA LEU A 11 -6.93 12.60 -12.52
C LEU A 11 -7.39 11.45 -13.42
N ASN A 12 -8.61 11.52 -13.95
CA ASN A 12 -9.15 10.50 -14.86
C ASN A 12 -8.76 10.71 -16.34
N ASP A 13 -8.14 11.85 -16.66
CA ASP A 13 -7.74 12.17 -18.02
C ASP A 13 -6.45 11.43 -18.42
N SER A 14 -6.61 10.39 -19.24
CA SER A 14 -5.50 9.57 -19.75
C SER A 14 -4.62 10.28 -20.77
N THR A 15 -5.02 11.47 -21.25
CA THR A 15 -4.21 12.26 -22.19
C THR A 15 -3.15 13.10 -21.47
N LEU A 16 -3.29 13.31 -20.16
CA LEU A 16 -2.29 14.00 -19.36
C LEU A 16 -1.07 13.12 -19.14
N SER A 17 0.11 13.76 -19.11
CA SER A 17 1.35 13.06 -18.80
C SER A 17 1.30 12.45 -17.38
N PRO A 18 1.90 11.28 -17.15
CA PRO A 18 1.96 10.65 -15.83
C PRO A 18 2.52 11.58 -14.75
N ASN A 19 3.57 12.34 -15.07
CA ASN A 19 4.15 13.32 -14.14
C ASN A 19 3.17 14.43 -13.74
N LEU A 20 2.37 14.93 -14.68
CA LEU A 20 1.37 15.95 -14.36
C LEU A 20 0.28 15.37 -13.45
N ARG A 21 -0.16 14.14 -13.69
CA ARG A 21 -1.11 13.44 -12.79
C ARG A 21 -0.55 13.26 -11.39
N VAL A 22 0.75 12.96 -11.26
CA VAL A 22 1.46 12.92 -9.97
C VAL A 22 1.46 14.29 -9.29
N THR A 23 1.74 15.37 -10.00
CA THR A 23 1.68 16.74 -9.44
C THR A 23 0.27 17.05 -8.91
N ILE A 24 -0.77 16.79 -9.70
CA ILE A 24 -2.17 17.02 -9.31
C ILE A 24 -2.54 16.17 -8.08
N ALA A 25 -2.11 14.92 -8.03
CA ALA A 25 -2.39 14.04 -6.89
C ALA A 25 -1.68 14.52 -5.61
N ASN A 26 -0.46 15.05 -5.70
CA ASN A 26 0.23 15.65 -4.55
C ASN A 26 -0.50 16.89 -4.04
N GLU A 27 -0.91 17.79 -4.93
CA GLU A 27 -1.70 18.98 -4.55
C GLU A 27 -2.98 18.60 -3.81
N LEU A 28 -3.68 17.58 -4.29
CA LEU A 28 -4.88 17.04 -3.64
C LEU A 28 -4.56 16.43 -2.27
N ARG A 29 -3.48 15.64 -2.17
CA ARG A 29 -3.04 15.03 -0.90
C ARG A 29 -2.75 16.09 0.16
N ASP A 30 -2.10 17.18 -0.23
CA ASP A 30 -1.71 18.25 0.69
C ASP A 30 -2.91 19.07 1.18
N GLN A 31 -4.03 19.04 0.45
CA GLN A 31 -5.29 19.72 0.79
C GLN A 31 -6.36 18.78 1.36
N VAL A 32 -6.06 17.49 1.53
CA VAL A 32 -7.08 16.46 1.78
C VAL A 32 -7.88 16.72 3.06
N GLU A 33 -7.22 17.18 4.14
CA GLU A 33 -7.83 17.43 5.45
C GLU A 33 -8.92 18.50 5.41
N MET A 34 -8.77 19.51 4.53
CA MET A 34 -9.76 20.57 4.34
C MET A 34 -11.07 19.99 3.79
N PHE A 35 -10.98 19.13 2.77
CA PHE A 35 -12.16 18.51 2.17
C PHE A 35 -12.83 17.49 3.09
N GLN A 36 -12.03 16.76 3.88
CA GLN A 36 -12.53 15.83 4.90
C GLN A 36 -13.30 16.53 6.02
N THR A 37 -12.99 17.79 6.32
CA THR A 37 -13.69 18.55 7.36
C THR A 37 -14.97 19.23 6.82
N LEU A 38 -14.91 19.81 5.62
CA LEU A 38 -15.97 20.68 5.11
C LEU A 38 -16.96 20.00 4.17
N GLU A 39 -16.52 19.02 3.37
CA GLU A 39 -17.32 18.46 2.26
C GLU A 39 -17.14 16.93 2.13
N TYR A 40 -16.98 16.20 3.24
CA TYR A 40 -16.55 14.79 3.19
C TYR A 40 -17.43 13.85 2.36
N PRO A 41 -18.77 13.82 2.48
CA PRO A 41 -19.61 12.96 1.64
C PRO A 41 -19.46 13.26 0.14
N LYS A 42 -19.26 14.53 -0.20
CA LYS A 42 -19.06 14.98 -1.59
C LYS A 42 -17.67 14.64 -2.09
N PHE A 43 -16.65 14.74 -1.24
CA PHE A 43 -15.30 14.24 -1.55
C PHE A 43 -15.37 12.75 -1.90
N LEU A 44 -15.99 11.93 -1.05
CA LEU A 44 -16.09 10.48 -1.25
C LEU A 44 -16.81 10.15 -2.56
N SER A 45 -18.03 10.66 -2.75
CA SER A 45 -18.82 10.39 -3.96
C SER A 45 -18.19 10.90 -5.26
N THR A 46 -17.32 11.92 -5.20
CA THR A 46 -16.68 12.50 -6.40
C THR A 46 -15.33 11.87 -6.73
N LEU A 47 -14.48 11.61 -5.72
CA LEU A 47 -13.09 11.22 -5.92
C LEU A 47 -12.81 9.75 -5.63
N LEU A 48 -13.50 9.13 -4.67
CA LEU A 48 -13.23 7.73 -4.33
C LEU A 48 -13.45 6.77 -5.52
N PRO A 49 -14.52 6.93 -6.35
CA PRO A 49 -14.66 6.13 -7.56
C PRO A 49 -13.51 6.30 -8.56
N VAL A 50 -12.98 7.52 -8.70
CA VAL A 50 -11.83 7.81 -9.58
C VAL A 50 -10.57 7.14 -9.06
N PHE A 51 -10.34 7.19 -7.74
CA PHE A 51 -9.20 6.51 -7.11
C PHE A 51 -9.27 5.00 -7.30
N MET A 52 -10.44 4.41 -7.06
CA MET A 52 -10.69 2.98 -7.24
C MET A 52 -10.46 2.56 -8.69
N ASP A 53 -10.98 3.31 -9.66
CA ASP A 53 -10.79 3.04 -11.09
C ASP A 53 -9.29 3.05 -11.48
N ILE A 54 -8.55 4.09 -11.08
CA ILE A 54 -7.11 4.18 -11.35
C ILE A 54 -6.35 3.01 -10.74
N LEU A 55 -6.71 2.60 -9.53
CA LEU A 55 -6.06 1.49 -8.84
C LEU A 55 -6.42 0.12 -9.45
N GLN A 56 -7.68 -0.10 -9.83
CA GLN A 56 -8.16 -1.38 -10.36
C GLN A 56 -7.79 -1.59 -11.83
N ASN A 57 -7.92 -0.56 -12.66
CA ASN A 57 -7.73 -0.65 -14.11
C ASN A 57 -6.33 -0.23 -14.56
N GLY A 58 -5.54 0.40 -13.68
CA GLY A 58 -4.12 0.67 -13.92
C GLY A 58 -3.22 -0.53 -13.63
N SER A 59 -2.09 -0.61 -14.34
CA SER A 59 -1.10 -1.68 -14.15
C SER A 59 -0.17 -1.41 -12.95
N PRO A 60 0.09 -2.41 -12.09
CA PRO A 60 1.14 -2.33 -11.08
C PRO A 60 2.52 -2.15 -11.70
N LEU A 61 3.36 -1.34 -11.05
CA LEU A 61 4.73 -1.07 -11.46
C LEU A 61 5.69 -1.30 -10.30
N PHE A 62 6.88 -1.79 -10.64
CA PHE A 62 7.89 -2.29 -9.69
C PHE A 62 9.19 -1.49 -9.77
N GLN A 63 9.12 -0.25 -10.26
CA GLN A 63 10.23 0.70 -10.29
C GLN A 63 9.84 1.92 -9.44
N SER A 64 10.61 2.20 -8.39
CA SER A 64 10.26 3.22 -7.40
C SER A 64 10.15 4.65 -7.96
N ASN A 65 10.82 4.94 -9.07
CA ASN A 65 10.78 6.27 -9.70
C ASN A 65 9.71 6.41 -10.78
N ALA A 66 9.05 5.32 -11.19
CA ALA A 66 8.02 5.34 -12.23
C ALA A 66 6.85 6.25 -11.82
N PRO A 67 6.49 7.27 -12.63
CA PRO A 67 5.43 8.21 -12.26
C PRO A 67 4.09 7.55 -11.96
N GLU A 68 3.73 6.49 -12.69
CA GLU A 68 2.50 5.74 -12.48
C GLU A 68 2.53 4.95 -11.16
N GLN A 69 3.69 4.41 -10.76
CA GLN A 69 3.84 3.87 -9.40
C GLN A 69 3.58 4.97 -8.37
N LYS A 70 4.22 6.14 -8.54
CA LYS A 70 4.11 7.25 -7.58
C LYS A 70 2.66 7.72 -7.45
N LEU A 71 1.96 7.81 -8.58
CA LEU A 71 0.54 8.16 -8.61
C LEU A 71 -0.30 7.17 -7.79
N ARG A 72 -0.12 5.86 -8.03
CA ARG A 72 -0.84 4.82 -7.27
C ARG A 72 -0.55 4.91 -5.78
N ASN A 73 0.71 5.14 -5.42
CA ASN A 73 1.13 5.31 -4.04
C ASN A 73 0.47 6.52 -3.36
N ILE A 74 0.50 7.68 -4.00
CA ILE A 74 -0.14 8.91 -3.50
C ILE A 74 -1.66 8.71 -3.32
N ILE A 75 -2.32 8.04 -4.26
CA ILE A 75 -3.76 7.74 -4.14
C ILE A 75 -4.02 6.86 -2.91
N LEU A 76 -3.21 5.82 -2.68
CA LEU A 76 -3.33 4.99 -1.49
C LEU A 76 -3.05 5.78 -0.20
N GLU A 77 -2.09 6.71 -0.20
CA GLU A 77 -1.84 7.61 0.93
C GLU A 77 -3.05 8.52 1.22
N ILE A 78 -3.70 9.04 0.18
CA ILE A 78 -4.94 9.84 0.32
C ILE A 78 -6.04 8.99 0.95
N ILE A 79 -6.25 7.76 0.47
CA ILE A 79 -7.25 6.83 1.00
C ILE A 79 -6.94 6.50 2.47
N TYR A 80 -5.67 6.28 2.81
CA TYR A 80 -5.25 6.00 4.18
C TYR A 80 -5.54 7.14 5.16
N ARG A 81 -5.58 8.39 4.69
CA ARG A 81 -5.93 9.55 5.53
C ARG A 81 -7.43 9.78 5.69
N LEU A 82 -8.31 8.96 5.09
CA LEU A 82 -9.75 9.20 5.15
C LEU A 82 -10.32 8.94 6.57
N PRO A 83 -11.18 9.84 7.09
CA PRO A 83 -11.86 9.63 8.37
C PRO A 83 -12.78 8.40 8.34
N GLN A 84 -12.58 7.47 9.27
CA GLN A 84 -13.36 6.24 9.40
C GLN A 84 -14.73 6.51 10.06
N THR A 85 -15.57 7.29 9.37
CA THR A 85 -16.88 7.76 9.83
C THR A 85 -18.02 7.18 8.99
N GLU A 86 -19.28 7.37 9.41
CA GLU A 86 -20.46 6.77 8.74
C GLU A 86 -20.52 7.02 7.22
N PRO A 87 -20.15 8.19 6.66
CA PRO A 87 -20.11 8.39 5.21
C PRO A 87 -19.18 7.43 4.44
N LEU A 88 -18.07 6.99 5.04
CA LEU A 88 -17.15 6.04 4.39
C LEU A 88 -17.67 4.61 4.42
N LYS A 89 -18.53 4.29 5.38
CA LYS A 89 -19.07 2.93 5.60
C LYS A 89 -19.76 2.37 4.36
N GLU A 90 -20.43 3.23 3.58
CA GLU A 90 -21.11 2.85 2.32
C GLU A 90 -20.15 2.28 1.28
N TYR A 91 -18.86 2.64 1.35
CA TYR A 91 -17.81 2.20 0.44
C TYR A 91 -16.89 1.14 1.05
N ALA A 92 -17.04 0.84 2.35
CA ALA A 92 -16.07 0.06 3.11
C ALA A 92 -15.88 -1.35 2.57
N TYR A 93 -16.97 -2.01 2.16
CA TYR A 93 -16.93 -3.35 1.59
C TYR A 93 -16.11 -3.38 0.28
N ASP A 94 -16.53 -2.58 -0.71
CA ASP A 94 -15.87 -2.52 -2.02
C ASP A 94 -14.42 -2.06 -1.91
N LEU A 95 -14.14 -1.11 -1.00
CA LEU A 95 -12.80 -0.65 -0.72
C LEU A 95 -11.93 -1.77 -0.12
N CYS A 96 -12.43 -2.50 0.87
CA CYS A 96 -11.69 -3.62 1.47
C CYS A 96 -11.39 -4.70 0.43
N THR A 97 -12.39 -5.12 -0.35
CA THR A 97 -12.21 -6.14 -1.40
C THR A 97 -11.20 -5.69 -2.47
N MET A 98 -11.26 -4.43 -2.90
CA MET A 98 -10.29 -3.86 -3.85
C MET A 98 -8.87 -3.89 -3.29
N LEU A 99 -8.68 -3.45 -2.03
CA LEU A 99 -7.36 -3.44 -1.38
C LEU A 99 -6.78 -4.85 -1.21
N MET A 100 -7.62 -5.84 -0.90
CA MET A 100 -7.21 -7.25 -0.85
C MET A 100 -6.70 -7.75 -2.21
N ASN A 101 -7.36 -7.37 -3.30
CA ASN A 101 -6.88 -7.68 -4.65
C ASN A 101 -5.55 -6.98 -4.96
N LEU A 102 -5.41 -5.72 -4.57
CA LEU A 102 -4.15 -4.98 -4.74
C LEU A 102 -2.99 -5.66 -4.01
N ILE A 103 -3.18 -6.13 -2.77
CA ILE A 103 -2.13 -6.86 -2.03
C ILE A 103 -1.58 -8.06 -2.81
N ARG A 104 -2.37 -8.70 -3.70
CA ARG A 104 -1.89 -9.85 -4.48
C ARG A 104 -1.02 -9.46 -5.69
N VAL A 105 -1.18 -8.24 -6.20
CA VAL A 105 -0.60 -7.83 -7.50
C VAL A 105 0.36 -6.65 -7.40
N GLU A 106 0.29 -5.86 -6.34
CA GLU A 106 1.08 -4.65 -6.15
C GLU A 106 2.54 -4.93 -5.76
N ASN A 107 3.35 -3.88 -5.85
CA ASN A 107 4.65 -3.84 -5.20
C ASN A 107 4.52 -3.73 -3.67
N GLU A 108 5.61 -4.01 -2.97
CA GLU A 108 5.67 -3.99 -1.51
C GLU A 108 5.30 -2.65 -0.85
N ASP A 109 5.62 -1.52 -1.47
CA ASP A 109 5.33 -0.20 -0.88
C ASP A 109 3.83 0.08 -0.86
N ASN A 110 3.14 -0.21 -1.98
CA ASN A 110 1.70 -0.05 -2.08
C ASN A 110 0.94 -1.06 -1.23
N ALA A 111 1.40 -2.32 -1.17
CA ALA A 111 0.75 -3.36 -0.39
C ALA A 111 0.78 -3.08 1.13
N VAL A 112 1.86 -2.48 1.65
CA VAL A 112 1.92 -2.05 3.06
C VAL A 112 0.86 -1.00 3.37
N VAL A 113 0.66 -0.02 2.47
CA VAL A 113 -0.40 0.99 2.66
C VAL A 113 -1.78 0.34 2.58
N CYS A 114 -1.99 -0.59 1.65
CA CYS A 114 -3.25 -1.34 1.54
C CYS A 114 -3.57 -2.09 2.84
N ALA A 115 -2.60 -2.78 3.42
CA ALA A 115 -2.76 -3.53 4.66
C ALA A 115 -3.15 -2.62 5.84
N LYS A 116 -2.58 -1.41 5.93
CA LYS A 116 -2.94 -0.42 6.96
C LYS A 116 -4.36 0.11 6.78
N ILE A 117 -4.80 0.36 5.55
CA ILE A 117 -6.18 0.78 5.29
C ILE A 117 -7.15 -0.34 5.70
N ILE A 118 -6.85 -1.60 5.35
CA ILE A 118 -7.68 -2.76 5.73
C ILE A 118 -7.80 -2.88 7.26
N ILE A 119 -6.72 -2.67 8.01
CA ILE A 119 -6.74 -2.60 9.48
C ILE A 119 -7.77 -1.58 9.98
N ASP A 120 -7.71 -0.35 9.48
CA ASP A 120 -8.56 0.74 9.95
C ASP A 120 -10.03 0.50 9.58
N LEU A 121 -10.28 -0.05 8.39
CA LEU A 121 -11.61 -0.46 7.96
C LEU A 121 -12.19 -1.55 8.88
N HIS A 122 -11.45 -2.61 9.19
CA HIS A 122 -11.95 -3.65 10.11
C HIS A 122 -12.11 -3.15 11.55
N ARG A 123 -11.34 -2.15 11.98
CA ARG A 123 -11.53 -1.52 13.30
C ARG A 123 -12.86 -0.78 13.37
N ALA A 124 -13.20 -0.03 12.33
CA ALA A 124 -14.35 0.87 12.28
C ALA A 124 -15.66 0.18 11.85
N PHE A 125 -15.61 -0.72 10.86
CA PHE A 125 -16.80 -1.23 10.16
C PHE A 125 -16.98 -2.74 10.31
N ARG A 126 -16.87 -3.24 11.55
CA ARG A 126 -16.86 -4.68 11.87
C ARG A 126 -18.03 -5.46 11.28
N ASN A 127 -19.24 -4.94 11.47
CA ASN A 127 -20.47 -5.60 11.02
C ASN A 127 -20.63 -5.63 9.49
N VAL A 128 -19.82 -4.84 8.76
CA VAL A 128 -19.84 -4.77 7.30
C VAL A 128 -18.79 -5.70 6.69
N LEU A 129 -17.70 -5.97 7.42
CA LEU A 129 -16.50 -6.60 6.87
C LEU A 129 -16.20 -7.98 7.46
N GLU A 130 -17.10 -8.54 8.27
CA GLU A 130 -16.89 -9.84 8.92
C GLU A 130 -16.62 -10.97 7.92
N ASP A 131 -17.32 -10.97 6.78
CA ASP A 131 -17.14 -11.96 5.72
C ASP A 131 -15.83 -11.79 4.92
N GLN A 132 -15.20 -10.61 4.99
CA GLN A 132 -13.90 -10.32 4.36
C GLN A 132 -12.71 -10.76 5.22
N VAL A 133 -12.94 -11.15 6.48
CA VAL A 133 -11.87 -11.59 7.39
C VAL A 133 -11.18 -12.85 6.88
N GLN A 134 -11.94 -13.89 6.51
CA GLN A 134 -11.36 -15.15 6.03
C GLN A 134 -10.58 -14.98 4.71
N PRO A 135 -11.12 -14.28 3.67
CA PRO A 135 -10.35 -13.95 2.47
C PRO A 135 -9.01 -13.27 2.77
N PHE A 136 -8.99 -12.34 3.73
CA PHE A 136 -7.74 -11.69 4.15
C PHE A 136 -6.77 -12.67 4.80
N LEU A 137 -7.25 -13.52 5.72
CA LEU A 137 -6.43 -14.56 6.36
C LEU A 137 -5.82 -15.50 5.31
N ASP A 138 -6.57 -15.86 4.26
CA ASP A 138 -6.06 -16.71 3.18
C ASP A 138 -4.94 -16.02 2.40
N ILE A 139 -5.03 -14.71 2.14
CA ILE A 139 -3.93 -13.91 1.57
C ILE A 139 -2.69 -14.00 2.46
N VAL A 140 -2.85 -13.83 3.77
CA VAL A 140 -1.73 -13.90 4.70
C VAL A 140 -1.06 -15.27 4.65
N LEU A 141 -1.84 -16.37 4.68
CA LEU A 141 -1.30 -17.72 4.55
C LEU A 141 -0.50 -17.91 3.25
N ASP A 142 -0.99 -17.36 2.13
CA ASP A 142 -0.27 -17.40 0.86
C ASP A 142 1.07 -16.64 0.94
N ILE A 143 1.11 -15.47 1.58
CA ILE A 143 2.36 -14.70 1.78
C ILE A 143 3.38 -15.51 2.59
N PHE A 144 2.95 -16.14 3.70
CA PHE A 144 3.84 -16.99 4.52
C PHE A 144 4.42 -18.15 3.70
N LYS A 145 3.58 -18.87 2.93
CA LYS A 145 4.02 -20.00 2.08
C LYS A 145 4.99 -19.55 0.99
N ASN A 146 4.71 -18.42 0.34
CA ASN A 146 5.58 -17.88 -0.70
C ASN A 146 6.94 -17.43 -0.14
N MET A 147 7.00 -17.08 1.15
CA MET A 147 8.25 -16.66 1.76
C MET A 147 9.27 -17.78 1.86
N GLU A 148 8.83 -19.01 2.16
CA GLU A 148 9.73 -20.18 2.17
C GLU A 148 10.42 -20.37 0.82
N GLN A 149 9.69 -20.16 -0.28
CA GLN A 149 10.25 -20.22 -1.62
C GLN A 149 11.17 -19.02 -1.91
N THR A 150 10.73 -17.81 -1.55
CA THR A 150 11.51 -16.57 -1.75
C THR A 150 12.87 -16.64 -1.06
N VAL A 151 12.92 -17.18 0.16
CA VAL A 151 14.17 -17.42 0.91
C VAL A 151 15.08 -18.36 0.11
N LYS A 152 14.58 -19.52 -0.33
CA LYS A 152 15.37 -20.48 -1.12
C LYS A 152 15.94 -19.83 -2.38
N ASP A 153 15.10 -19.12 -3.13
CA ASP A 153 15.51 -18.47 -4.38
C ASP A 153 16.62 -17.42 -4.13
N LEU A 154 16.56 -16.70 -3.01
CA LEU A 154 17.58 -15.70 -2.65
C LEU A 154 18.91 -16.33 -2.24
N PHE A 155 18.89 -17.49 -1.58
CA PHE A 155 20.10 -18.22 -1.18
C PHE A 155 20.72 -19.04 -2.33
N ASP A 156 19.90 -19.55 -3.25
CA ASP A 156 20.33 -20.35 -4.40
C ASP A 156 20.74 -19.49 -5.61
N ALA A 157 20.42 -18.20 -5.62
CA ALA A 157 20.85 -17.29 -6.66
C ALA A 157 22.40 -17.22 -6.72
N PRO A 158 23.04 -17.58 -7.86
CA PRO A 158 24.48 -17.45 -8.00
C PRO A 158 24.84 -15.98 -7.79
N SER A 159 25.83 -15.77 -6.93
CA SER A 159 26.24 -14.47 -6.40
C SER A 159 26.71 -13.54 -7.53
N THR A 160 25.79 -12.89 -8.24
CA THR A 160 26.08 -11.63 -8.90
C THR A 160 26.20 -10.58 -7.82
N PRO A 161 27.30 -9.81 -7.75
CA PRO A 161 27.54 -8.84 -6.69
C PRO A 161 26.59 -7.65 -6.86
N LEU A 162 25.35 -7.80 -6.41
CA LEU A 162 24.49 -6.71 -6.00
C LEU A 162 24.91 -6.38 -4.57
N GLY A 163 25.37 -5.14 -4.38
CA GLY A 163 25.92 -4.65 -3.13
C GLY A 163 25.11 -5.08 -1.91
N SER A 164 25.83 -5.69 -0.97
CA SER A 164 25.45 -5.99 0.41
C SER A 164 24.27 -5.16 0.95
N ALA A 165 23.10 -5.78 1.05
CA ALA A 165 22.06 -5.39 1.98
C ALA A 165 22.14 -6.31 3.21
N THR A 166 23.20 -6.14 4.00
CA THR A 166 23.23 -6.65 5.38
C THR A 166 22.38 -5.70 6.25
N PRO A 167 21.49 -6.18 7.12
CA PRO A 167 20.77 -5.31 8.04
C PRO A 167 21.69 -4.94 9.20
N GLY A 168 22.08 -3.66 9.25
CA GLY A 168 22.75 -3.06 10.40
C GLY A 168 24.20 -2.67 10.16
N ILE A 169 24.53 -1.48 10.67
CA ILE A 169 25.84 -0.81 10.73
C ILE A 169 26.15 0.08 9.51
N ASN A 170 25.91 1.38 9.70
CA ASN A 170 26.43 2.47 8.87
C ASN A 170 27.95 2.40 8.74
N PRO A 171 28.50 2.50 7.52
CA PRO A 171 29.85 3.01 7.32
C PRO A 171 29.74 4.42 6.74
N LEU A 172 29.98 5.41 7.61
CA LEU A 172 30.41 6.76 7.23
C LEU A 172 31.67 6.62 6.37
N LEU A 173 31.53 6.66 5.05
CA LEU A 173 32.66 6.81 4.13
C LEU A 173 32.62 8.21 3.54
N VAL A 174 33.50 9.03 4.12
CA VAL A 174 33.89 10.37 3.73
C VAL A 174 34.30 10.38 2.25
N ALA A 175 33.57 11.12 1.42
CA ALA A 175 34.02 11.54 0.10
C ALA A 175 34.19 13.07 0.10
N SER A 176 35.44 13.52 -0.02
CA SER A 176 35.83 14.94 -0.10
C SER A 176 35.14 15.66 -1.27
N PRO A 177 34.67 16.92 -1.09
CA PRO A 177 34.01 17.65 -2.16
C PRO A 177 35.03 18.32 -3.09
N ARG A 178 34.86 18.14 -4.41
CA ARG A 178 35.44 19.05 -5.42
C ARG A 178 34.44 20.20 -5.65
N PRO A 179 34.88 21.48 -5.65
CA PRO A 179 33.99 22.62 -5.81
C PRO A 179 33.68 22.89 -7.29
N ASN A 180 32.46 23.41 -7.52
CA ASN A 180 31.91 23.97 -8.76
C ASN A 180 31.24 23.01 -9.76
N SER A 181 29.94 22.76 -9.55
CA SER A 181 28.91 22.71 -10.62
C SER A 181 27.53 23.00 -10.00
N PRO A 182 26.58 23.66 -10.69
CA PRO A 182 25.27 24.00 -10.14
C PRO A 182 24.49 22.72 -9.81
N ALA A 183 23.87 22.68 -8.63
CA ALA A 183 23.19 21.51 -8.11
C ALA A 183 21.93 21.17 -8.93
N GLU A 184 22.04 20.17 -9.80
CA GLU A 184 20.91 19.28 -10.09
C GLU A 184 20.68 18.44 -8.84
N VAL A 185 19.47 18.48 -8.29
CA VAL A 185 19.05 17.57 -7.22
C VAL A 185 19.24 16.15 -7.77
N PRO A 186 20.03 15.28 -7.14
CA PRO A 186 20.22 13.94 -7.68
C PRO A 186 18.87 13.23 -7.66
N GLU A 187 18.35 12.86 -8.83
CA GLU A 187 17.27 11.88 -8.91
C GLU A 187 17.74 10.65 -8.12
N SER A 188 16.98 10.28 -7.09
CA SER A 188 17.28 9.10 -6.31
C SER A 188 17.33 7.88 -7.24
N PRO A 189 18.38 7.04 -7.16
CA PRO A 189 18.55 5.92 -8.07
C PRO A 189 17.31 5.03 -8.04
N SER A 190 16.78 4.69 -9.22
CA SER A 190 15.61 3.84 -9.37
C SER A 190 15.85 2.49 -8.69
N LYS A 191 15.10 2.20 -7.64
CA LYS A 191 15.18 0.93 -6.91
C LYS A 191 14.10 -0.01 -7.43
N PRO A 192 14.44 -1.26 -7.83
CA PRO A 192 13.43 -2.27 -8.11
C PRO A 192 12.67 -2.60 -6.81
N LEU A 193 11.35 -2.64 -6.89
CA LEU A 193 10.47 -3.00 -5.79
C LEU A 193 10.05 -4.46 -5.92
N GLN A 194 10.04 -5.20 -4.82
CA GLN A 194 9.62 -6.60 -4.84
C GLN A 194 8.11 -6.72 -4.96
N LYS A 195 7.64 -7.83 -5.53
CA LYS A 195 6.21 -8.18 -5.49
C LYS A 195 5.78 -8.43 -4.04
N SER A 196 4.68 -7.80 -3.66
CA SER A 196 4.01 -7.88 -2.36
C SER A 196 3.94 -9.30 -1.78
N MET A 197 3.45 -10.26 -2.56
CA MET A 197 3.28 -11.66 -2.15
C MET A 197 4.59 -12.40 -1.82
N CYS A 198 5.73 -11.80 -2.12
CA CYS A 198 7.07 -12.32 -1.84
C CYS A 198 7.90 -11.35 -0.96
N SER A 199 7.30 -10.27 -0.44
CA SER A 199 8.06 -9.23 0.26
C SER A 199 8.09 -9.45 1.77
N PHE A 200 9.29 -9.47 2.35
CA PHE A 200 9.49 -9.46 3.80
C PHE A 200 8.84 -8.24 4.45
N LYS A 201 8.83 -7.10 3.77
CA LYS A 201 8.22 -5.86 4.26
C LYS A 201 6.71 -6.00 4.46
N VAL A 202 6.02 -6.72 3.59
CA VAL A 202 4.59 -7.01 3.74
C VAL A 202 4.37 -8.09 4.79
N LEU A 203 5.23 -9.12 4.82
CA LEU A 203 5.16 -10.20 5.80
C LEU A 203 5.25 -9.67 7.25
N THR A 204 6.12 -8.71 7.53
CA THR A 204 6.28 -8.16 8.88
C THR A 204 5.02 -7.46 9.42
N GLU A 205 4.13 -6.98 8.55
CA GLU A 205 2.85 -6.39 8.96
C GLU A 205 1.80 -7.46 9.31
N CYS A 206 1.90 -8.66 8.73
CA CYS A 206 0.88 -9.69 8.81
C CYS A 206 0.53 -10.14 10.25
N PRO A 207 1.49 -10.42 11.16
CA PRO A 207 1.18 -10.85 12.52
C PRO A 207 0.32 -9.83 13.29
N ILE A 208 0.63 -8.54 13.16
CA ILE A 208 -0.12 -7.46 13.84
C ILE A 208 -1.57 -7.43 13.34
N ILE A 209 -1.76 -7.60 12.03
CA ILE A 209 -3.09 -7.59 11.41
C ILE A 209 -3.88 -8.83 11.84
N VAL A 210 -3.28 -10.02 11.82
CA VAL A 210 -3.93 -11.26 12.27
C VAL A 210 -4.36 -11.16 13.73
N VAL A 211 -3.49 -10.64 14.60
CA VAL A 211 -3.83 -10.42 16.02
C VAL A 211 -5.00 -9.46 16.15
N LEU A 212 -4.99 -8.34 15.42
CA LEU A 212 -6.11 -7.40 15.41
C LEU A 212 -7.42 -8.06 14.95
N LEU A 213 -7.39 -8.84 13.87
CA LEU A 213 -8.56 -9.53 13.35
C LEU A 213 -9.10 -10.54 14.37
N PHE A 214 -8.24 -11.32 15.03
CA PHE A 214 -8.69 -12.28 16.04
C PHE A 214 -9.25 -11.61 17.30
N GLN A 215 -8.68 -10.46 17.70
CA GLN A 215 -9.24 -9.65 18.79
C GLN A 215 -10.62 -9.07 18.44
N THR A 216 -10.83 -8.75 17.15
CA THR A 216 -12.05 -8.12 16.64
C THR A 216 -13.16 -9.14 16.37
N TYR A 217 -12.82 -10.29 15.77
CA TYR A 217 -13.75 -11.34 15.33
C TYR A 217 -13.46 -12.66 16.05
N ARG A 218 -13.89 -12.75 17.31
CA ARG A 218 -13.54 -13.88 18.21
C ARG A 218 -13.99 -15.24 17.70
N GLN A 219 -15.09 -15.31 16.95
CA GLN A 219 -15.62 -16.57 16.41
C GLN A 219 -14.67 -17.14 15.35
N ILE A 220 -14.27 -16.32 14.38
CA ILE A 220 -13.32 -16.69 13.31
C ILE A 220 -11.94 -17.03 13.87
N ALA A 221 -11.52 -16.36 14.95
CA ALA A 221 -10.26 -16.66 15.62
C ALA A 221 -10.19 -18.13 16.09
N SER A 222 -11.28 -18.65 16.66
CA SER A 222 -11.30 -20.00 17.21
C SER A 222 -11.02 -21.11 16.18
N GLU A 223 -11.43 -20.87 14.93
CA GLU A 223 -11.27 -21.81 13.82
C GLU A 223 -9.89 -21.72 13.15
N ASN A 224 -9.24 -20.55 13.21
CA ASN A 224 -8.01 -20.27 12.49
C ASN A 224 -6.75 -20.25 13.37
N ILE A 225 -6.89 -20.14 14.69
CA ILE A 225 -5.75 -19.94 15.60
C ILE A 225 -4.68 -21.04 15.47
N GLN A 226 -5.09 -22.30 15.29
CA GLN A 226 -4.15 -23.42 15.13
C GLN A 226 -3.32 -23.36 13.84
N LYS A 227 -3.85 -22.71 12.79
CA LYS A 227 -3.14 -22.52 11.52
C LYS A 227 -2.11 -21.40 11.60
N PHE A 228 -2.40 -20.35 12.36
CA PHE A 228 -1.58 -19.13 12.40
C PHE A 228 -0.52 -19.11 13.52
N ILE A 229 -0.74 -19.79 14.65
CA ILE A 229 0.26 -19.85 15.73
C ILE A 229 1.65 -20.29 15.23
N PRO A 230 1.80 -21.41 14.47
CA PRO A 230 3.12 -21.85 14.03
C PRO A 230 3.82 -20.84 13.12
N LEU A 231 3.04 -20.15 12.26
CA LEU A 231 3.55 -19.19 11.28
C LEU A 231 4.01 -17.90 11.96
N ILE A 232 3.28 -17.40 12.96
CA ILE A 232 3.66 -16.20 13.72
C ILE A 232 4.98 -16.45 14.48
N ILE A 233 5.14 -17.63 15.09
CA ILE A 233 6.34 -17.99 15.84
C ILE A 233 7.58 -18.12 14.93
N GLN A 234 7.41 -18.58 13.68
CA GLN A 234 8.53 -18.71 12.73
C GLN A 234 9.11 -17.37 12.25
N VAL A 235 8.33 -16.29 12.32
CA VAL A 235 8.69 -14.97 11.78
C VAL A 235 8.98 -13.93 12.87
N SER A 236 8.68 -14.25 14.14
CA SER A 236 9.01 -13.43 15.33
C SER A 236 10.40 -13.76 15.86
#